data_AF-A0A0F8XKX6-F1
#
_entry.id   AF-A0A0F8XKX6-F1
#
_cell.length_a   1.000
_cell.length_b   1.000
_cell.length_c   1.000
_cell.angle_alpha   90.00
_cell.angle_beta   90.00
_cell.angle_gamma   90.00
#
_symmetry.space_group_name_H-M   'P 1'
#
loop_
_entity.id
_entity.type
_entity.pdbx_description
1 polymer ?
#
loop_
_entity_poly.entity_id
_entity_poly.type
_entity_poly.pdbx_seq_one_letter_code
_entity_poly.pdbx_strand_id
1 'polypeptide(L)'
;MLGRNLVTHQTTAEGLPVHQILVEQPSDIVSELYLAVLVDRVSQRVVFMVSAQGGMDIEAVAEETPDAILNLIVDPVVGLQAYQCRRAGFFLGLTGNTFKELQTVMQGLYRLFTENDVSLVEINPLVITGEGHLLAVDAKLNLDDNALFRHSELAAMFDPTQEDETEVVAQKYGLNYITLDGEVACMVNGAGLAMATMDLIQKEGGSPANFLDVGGGTTADRVAEAFKIILSDKKVKSILVNIFGGIV
;
A
#
# COMPACT_ATOMS: atom_id res chain seq x y z
N MET A 1 -18.75 0.98 -17.19
CA MET A 1 -17.75 0.85 -16.12
C MET A 1 -18.45 0.44 -14.83
N LEU A 2 -19.40 1.23 -14.33
CA LEU A 2 -20.21 0.88 -13.16
C LEU A 2 -20.85 -0.52 -13.27
N GLY A 3 -20.74 -1.31 -12.19
CA GLY A 3 -21.30 -2.65 -12.08
C GLY A 3 -20.53 -3.72 -12.87
N ARG A 4 -19.30 -3.44 -13.32
CA ARG A 4 -18.39 -4.39 -13.96
C ARG A 4 -17.04 -4.40 -13.24
N ASN A 5 -16.24 -5.43 -13.47
CA ASN A 5 -14.86 -5.46 -13.00
C ASN A 5 -13.95 -4.67 -13.94
N LEU A 6 -13.01 -3.90 -13.37
CA LEU A 6 -11.98 -3.17 -14.07
C LEU A 6 -10.64 -3.88 -13.92
N VAL A 7 -10.04 -4.25 -15.05
CA VAL A 7 -8.69 -4.81 -15.11
C VAL A 7 -7.72 -3.70 -15.52
N THR A 8 -6.70 -3.47 -14.71
CA THR A 8 -5.59 -2.55 -14.97
C THR A 8 -4.25 -3.26 -14.78
N HIS A 9 -3.14 -2.57 -15.04
CA HIS A 9 -1.80 -3.09 -14.74
C HIS A 9 -1.55 -3.27 -13.23
N GLN A 10 -2.40 -2.68 -12.37
CA GLN A 10 -2.30 -2.74 -10.91
C GLN A 10 -3.28 -3.74 -10.29
N THR A 11 -4.15 -4.38 -11.06
CA THR A 11 -5.11 -5.37 -10.57
C THR A 11 -4.73 -6.78 -11.03
N THR A 12 -5.34 -7.80 -10.43
CA THR A 12 -5.28 -9.17 -10.93
C THR A 12 -6.00 -9.31 -12.27
N ALA A 13 -5.89 -10.48 -12.90
CA ALA A 13 -6.60 -10.81 -14.13
C ALA A 13 -8.14 -10.77 -13.99
N GLU A 14 -8.66 -10.91 -12.77
CA GLU A 14 -10.10 -10.83 -12.46
C GLU A 14 -10.59 -9.39 -12.32
N GLY A 15 -9.67 -8.45 -12.11
CA GLY A 15 -9.96 -7.03 -11.90
C GLY A 15 -10.65 -6.75 -10.57
N LEU A 16 -10.99 -5.48 -10.35
CA LEU A 16 -11.71 -5.02 -9.15
C LEU A 16 -13.13 -4.53 -9.49
N PRO A 17 -14.13 -4.75 -8.63
CA PRO A 17 -15.51 -4.36 -8.92
C PRO A 17 -15.70 -2.84 -8.83
N VAL A 18 -16.29 -2.25 -9.87
CA VAL A 18 -16.57 -0.81 -9.92
C VAL A 18 -17.95 -0.50 -9.36
N HIS A 19 -18.01 -0.05 -8.11
CA HIS A 19 -19.25 0.33 -7.41
C HIS A 19 -19.55 1.83 -7.44
N GLN A 20 -18.55 2.66 -7.69
CA GLN A 20 -18.68 4.11 -7.69
C GLN A 20 -17.91 4.72 -8.87
N ILE A 21 -18.33 5.91 -9.28
CA ILE A 21 -17.65 6.71 -10.30
C ILE A 21 -17.50 8.12 -9.73
N LEU A 22 -16.27 8.62 -9.71
CA LEU A 22 -15.98 10.02 -9.45
C LEU A 22 -16.24 10.83 -10.73
N VAL A 23 -17.02 11.90 -10.63
CA VAL A 23 -17.26 12.85 -11.73
C VAL A 23 -16.68 14.19 -11.32
N GLU A 24 -15.67 14.63 -12.05
CA GLU A 24 -14.89 15.82 -11.75
C GLU A 24 -14.74 16.73 -12.97
N GLN A 25 -14.25 17.94 -12.74
CA GLN A 25 -13.96 18.89 -13.80
C GLN A 25 -12.64 18.50 -14.50
N PRO A 26 -12.58 18.54 -15.84
CA PRO A 26 -11.32 18.35 -16.56
C PRO A 26 -10.27 19.40 -16.14
N SER A 27 -9.04 18.94 -15.93
CA SER A 27 -7.91 19.80 -15.58
C SER A 27 -7.12 20.23 -16.81
N ASP A 28 -6.75 21.51 -16.90
CA ASP A 28 -5.87 22.03 -17.95
C ASP A 28 -4.41 21.81 -17.56
N ILE A 29 -3.84 20.66 -17.95
CA ILE A 29 -2.53 20.17 -17.51
C ILE A 29 -1.41 20.74 -18.38
N VAL A 30 -0.48 21.50 -17.78
CA VAL A 30 0.73 22.02 -18.44
C VAL A 30 1.93 21.09 -18.22
N SER A 31 2.06 20.53 -17.02
CA SER A 31 3.12 19.59 -16.67
C SER A 31 2.72 18.71 -15.51
N GLU A 32 3.27 17.51 -15.44
CA GLU A 32 3.00 16.51 -14.42
C GLU A 32 4.24 16.29 -13.56
N LEU A 33 4.07 16.34 -12.24
CA LEU A 33 5.11 16.08 -11.25
C LEU A 33 4.73 14.86 -10.43
N TYR A 34 5.73 14.25 -9.80
CA TYR A 34 5.55 13.19 -8.81
C TYR A 34 5.89 13.72 -7.41
N LEU A 35 5.03 13.42 -6.44
CA LEU A 35 5.25 13.77 -5.03
C LEU A 35 4.73 12.64 -4.13
N ALA A 36 5.62 12.03 -3.36
CA ALA A 36 5.25 11.05 -2.36
C ALA A 36 5.87 11.34 -0.99
N VAL A 37 5.24 10.84 0.06
CA VAL A 37 5.78 10.76 1.42
C VAL A 37 5.55 9.36 1.99
N LEU A 38 6.59 8.76 2.54
CA LEU A 38 6.57 7.40 3.06
C LEU A 38 7.55 7.22 4.23
N VAL A 39 7.44 6.11 4.94
CA VAL A 39 8.48 5.66 5.88
C VAL A 39 9.56 4.88 5.14
N ASP A 40 10.76 5.45 5.02
CA ASP A 40 11.92 4.72 4.54
C ASP A 40 12.49 3.85 5.66
N ARG A 41 12.48 2.53 5.44
CA ARG A 41 12.97 1.54 6.41
C ARG A 41 14.49 1.57 6.58
N VAL A 42 15.25 2.03 5.58
CA VAL A 42 16.71 2.08 5.64
C VAL A 42 17.17 3.21 6.55
N SER A 43 16.70 4.44 6.30
CA SER A 43 17.00 5.59 7.15
C SER A 43 16.18 5.62 8.44
N GLN A 44 15.08 4.85 8.51
CA GLN A 44 14.11 4.85 9.61
C GLN A 44 13.51 6.24 9.81
N ARG A 45 13.14 6.89 8.71
CA ARG A 45 12.64 8.27 8.68
C ARG A 45 11.47 8.39 7.73
N VAL A 46 10.66 9.41 7.97
CA VAL A 46 9.72 9.91 6.95
C VAL A 46 10.55 10.59 5.86
N VAL A 47 10.31 10.21 4.61
CA VAL A 47 11.02 10.73 3.44
C VAL A 47 10.01 11.25 2.44
N PHE A 48 10.25 12.45 1.93
CA PHE A 48 9.58 12.94 0.73
C PHE A 48 10.39 12.54 -0.50
N MET A 49 9.71 11.96 -1.50
CA MET A 49 10.26 11.70 -2.82
C MET A 49 9.60 12.67 -3.80
N VAL A 50 10.40 13.40 -4.58
CA VAL A 50 9.88 14.32 -5.60
C VAL A 50 10.58 14.13 -6.94
N SER A 51 9.82 14.20 -8.03
CA SER A 51 10.37 14.16 -9.39
C SER A 51 9.60 15.08 -10.33
N ALA A 52 10.31 15.63 -11.32
CA ALA A 52 9.70 16.33 -12.45
C ALA A 52 9.14 15.36 -13.51
N GLN A 53 9.35 14.05 -13.34
CA GLN A 53 8.78 12.99 -14.18
C GLN A 53 7.49 12.44 -13.53
N GLY A 54 6.41 13.24 -13.55
CA GLY A 54 5.08 12.77 -13.14
C GLY A 54 4.36 12.02 -14.27
N GLY A 55 3.27 11.31 -13.92
CA GLY A 55 2.45 10.55 -14.87
C GLY A 55 3.09 9.24 -15.34
N MET A 56 4.22 8.86 -14.73
CA MET A 56 4.97 7.64 -15.03
C MET A 56 5.08 6.75 -13.78
N ASP A 57 5.40 5.48 -14.00
CA ASP A 57 5.77 4.52 -12.96
C ASP A 57 7.08 4.98 -12.29
N ILE A 58 7.03 5.25 -10.97
CA ILE A 58 8.16 5.81 -10.24
C ILE A 58 9.28 4.80 -10.05
N GLU A 59 8.96 3.50 -9.98
CA GLU A 59 9.93 2.42 -9.91
C GLU A 59 10.80 2.39 -11.17
N ALA A 60 10.19 2.57 -12.35
CA ALA A 60 10.93 2.70 -13.60
C ALA A 60 11.85 3.94 -13.62
N VAL A 61 11.36 5.09 -13.14
CA VAL A 61 12.20 6.31 -13.01
C VAL A 61 13.37 6.07 -12.07
N ALA A 62 13.16 5.36 -10.96
CA ALA A 62 14.20 5.05 -9.99
C ALA A 62 15.28 4.12 -10.54
N GLU A 63 14.92 3.19 -11.43
CA GLU A 63 15.86 2.28 -12.09
C GLU A 63 16.62 2.96 -13.24
N GLU A 64 15.91 3.67 -14.12
CA GLU A 64 16.47 4.21 -15.36
C GLU A 64 17.15 5.59 -15.16
N THR A 65 16.55 6.45 -14.34
CA THR A 65 17.03 7.83 -14.11
C THR A 65 16.98 8.23 -12.63
N PRO A 66 17.71 7.55 -11.74
CA PRO A 66 17.66 7.80 -10.29
C PRO A 66 17.92 9.26 -9.88
N ASP A 67 18.75 9.99 -10.64
CA ASP A 67 19.05 11.41 -10.40
C ASP A 67 17.84 12.34 -10.65
N ALA A 68 16.79 11.84 -11.31
CA ALA A 68 15.51 12.55 -11.48
C ALA A 68 14.64 12.51 -10.22
N ILE A 69 15.05 11.78 -9.18
CA ILE A 69 14.34 11.69 -7.90
C ILE A 69 15.14 12.40 -6.83
N LEU A 70 14.50 13.35 -6.17
CA LEU A 70 15.04 13.98 -4.98
C LEU A 70 14.37 13.42 -3.72
N ASN A 71 15.20 12.84 -2.85
CA ASN A 71 14.81 12.39 -1.53
C ASN A 71 15.09 13.46 -0.47
N LEU A 72 14.08 13.77 0.35
CA LEU A 72 14.15 14.71 1.46
C LEU A 72 13.79 14.00 2.77
N ILE A 73 14.81 13.68 3.54
CA ILE A 73 14.68 13.02 4.85
C ILE A 73 14.18 14.02 5.89
N VAL A 74 13.07 13.70 6.56
CA VAL A 74 12.48 14.54 7.59
C VAL A 74 12.99 14.11 8.97
N ASP A 75 13.45 15.08 9.75
CA ASP A 75 13.82 14.85 11.14
C ASP A 75 12.56 14.74 12.00
N PRO A 76 12.42 13.71 12.85
CA PRO A 76 11.20 13.46 13.60
C PRO A 76 10.94 14.47 14.72
N VAL A 77 11.96 15.21 15.18
CA VAL A 77 11.83 16.19 16.27
C VAL A 77 11.37 17.54 15.72
N VAL A 78 12.02 18.01 14.66
CA VAL A 78 11.68 19.33 14.09
C VAL A 78 10.59 19.25 13.02
N GLY A 79 10.37 18.07 12.42
CA GLY A 79 9.42 17.88 11.33
C GLY A 79 9.88 18.50 10.01
N LEU A 80 9.01 18.48 9.00
CA LEU A 80 9.32 19.01 7.68
C LEU A 80 9.63 20.51 7.73
N GLN A 81 10.84 20.88 7.33
CA GLN A 81 11.28 22.28 7.37
C GLN A 81 11.05 23.01 6.05
N ALA A 82 10.80 24.33 6.13
CA ALA A 82 10.58 25.18 4.96
C ALA A 82 11.77 25.16 3.96
N TYR A 83 13.01 24.97 4.43
CA TYR A 83 14.16 24.87 3.52
C TYR A 83 14.12 23.60 2.67
N GLN A 84 13.54 22.50 3.16
CA GLN A 84 13.37 21.26 2.40
C GLN A 84 12.34 21.46 1.31
N CYS A 85 11.23 22.15 1.62
CA CYS A 85 10.22 22.53 0.62
C CYS A 85 10.81 23.41 -0.48
N ARG A 86 11.64 24.40 -0.13
CA ARG A 86 12.34 25.23 -1.12
C ARG A 86 13.31 24.42 -1.98
N ARG A 87 14.03 23.46 -1.38
CA ARG A 87 14.93 22.55 -2.11
C ARG A 87 14.16 21.71 -3.13
N ALA A 88 12.99 21.17 -2.76
CA ALA A 88 12.09 20.49 -3.70
C ALA A 88 11.64 21.43 -4.84
N GLY A 89 11.18 22.64 -4.50
CA GLY A 89 10.74 23.61 -5.50
C GLY A 89 11.82 23.97 -6.52
N PHE A 90 13.07 24.16 -6.09
CA PHE A 90 14.19 24.40 -7.00
C PHE A 90 14.54 23.18 -7.85
N PHE A 91 14.51 21.97 -7.27
CA PHE A 91 14.77 20.73 -7.98
C PHE A 91 13.74 20.47 -9.09
N LEU A 92 12.47 20.76 -8.80
CA LEU A 92 11.35 20.65 -9.75
C LEU A 92 11.30 21.80 -10.76
N GLY A 93 12.18 22.80 -10.65
CA GLY A 93 12.17 23.98 -11.54
C GLY A 93 10.96 24.91 -11.36
N LEU A 94 10.28 24.85 -10.21
CA LEU A 94 9.10 25.67 -9.94
C LEU A 94 9.46 27.13 -9.72
N THR A 95 8.55 28.03 -10.09
CA THR A 95 8.70 29.47 -9.91
C THR A 95 7.37 30.11 -9.51
N GLY A 96 7.38 31.38 -9.08
CA GLY A 96 6.16 32.15 -8.85
C GLY A 96 5.21 31.52 -7.82
N ASN A 97 3.96 31.30 -8.22
CA ASN A 97 2.90 30.78 -7.34
C ASN A 97 3.07 29.29 -7.05
N THR A 98 3.38 28.45 -8.05
CA THR A 98 3.57 27.01 -7.85
C THR A 98 4.68 26.71 -6.84
N PHE A 99 5.75 27.51 -6.82
CA PHE A 99 6.81 27.38 -5.82
C PHE A 99 6.32 27.63 -4.39
N LYS A 100 5.42 28.60 -4.19
CA LYS A 100 4.83 28.91 -2.88
C LYS A 100 3.82 27.84 -2.48
N GLU A 101 2.99 27.39 -3.41
CA GLU A 101 1.98 26.36 -3.20
C GLU A 101 2.60 25.02 -2.85
N LEU A 102 3.75 24.67 -3.44
CA LEU A 102 4.44 23.42 -3.12
C LEU A 102 4.75 23.32 -1.62
N GLN A 103 5.17 24.42 -0.99
CA GLN A 103 5.40 24.41 0.46
C GLN A 103 4.11 24.10 1.23
N THR A 104 2.99 24.70 0.84
CA THR A 104 1.68 24.45 1.47
C THR A 104 1.26 22.99 1.27
N VAL A 105 1.41 22.45 0.06
CA VAL A 105 1.10 21.05 -0.26
C VAL A 105 1.95 20.10 0.59
N MET A 106 3.29 20.24 0.54
CA MET A 106 4.18 19.36 1.28
C MET A 106 3.96 19.42 2.80
N GLN A 107 3.71 20.60 3.38
CA GLN A 107 3.39 20.74 4.79
C GLN A 107 2.03 20.11 5.14
N GLY A 108 1.03 20.29 4.27
CA GLY A 108 -0.27 19.63 4.40
C GLY A 108 -0.16 18.11 4.37
N LEU A 109 0.64 17.57 3.44
CA LEU A 109 0.89 16.13 3.33
C LEU A 109 1.67 15.59 4.51
N TYR A 110 2.68 16.32 5.01
CA TYR A 110 3.41 15.89 6.20
C TYR A 110 2.49 15.80 7.41
N ARG A 111 1.65 16.82 7.61
CA ARG A 111 0.64 16.81 8.68
C ARG A 111 -0.35 15.67 8.50
N LEU A 112 -0.91 15.50 7.29
CA LEU A 112 -1.82 14.39 6.96
C LEU A 112 -1.16 13.05 7.30
N PHE A 113 0.09 12.86 6.91
CA PHE A 113 0.85 11.65 7.12
C PHE A 113 1.00 11.33 8.61
N THR A 114 1.43 12.30 9.40
CA THR A 114 1.72 12.11 10.83
C THR A 114 0.48 12.07 11.72
N GLU A 115 -0.56 12.84 11.39
CA GLU A 115 -1.77 12.92 12.22
C GLU A 115 -2.72 11.73 11.99
N ASN A 116 -2.65 11.08 10.82
CA ASN A 116 -3.54 10.00 10.42
C ASN A 116 -2.84 8.63 10.35
N ASP A 117 -1.60 8.53 10.83
CA ASP A 117 -0.76 7.32 10.78
C ASP A 117 -0.73 6.65 9.39
N VAL A 118 -0.46 7.48 8.39
CA VAL A 118 -0.35 7.02 7.00
C VAL A 118 1.04 6.41 6.81
N SER A 119 1.12 5.30 6.07
CA SER A 119 2.37 4.62 5.74
C SER A 119 2.95 5.06 4.38
N LEU A 120 2.07 5.46 3.46
CA LEU A 120 2.40 6.04 2.16
C LEU A 120 1.34 7.05 1.74
N VAL A 121 1.77 8.22 1.25
CA VAL A 121 0.95 9.07 0.38
C VAL A 121 1.71 9.23 -0.93
N GLU A 122 1.05 8.99 -2.04
CA GLU A 122 1.59 9.15 -3.38
C GLU A 122 0.62 10.04 -4.18
N ILE A 123 1.12 11.14 -4.72
CA ILE A 123 0.39 12.00 -5.66
C ILE A 123 1.05 11.87 -7.02
N ASN A 124 0.34 11.20 -7.93
CA ASN A 124 0.84 10.94 -9.28
C ASN A 124 -0.32 10.96 -10.30
N PRO A 125 -0.55 12.08 -11.01
CA PRO A 125 0.29 13.28 -11.07
C PRO A 125 -0.13 14.40 -10.10
N LEU A 126 0.87 15.14 -9.59
CA LEU A 126 0.71 16.50 -9.11
C LEU A 126 0.93 17.46 -10.29
N VAL A 127 -0.14 18.05 -10.81
CA VAL A 127 -0.07 18.84 -12.04
C VAL A 127 0.15 20.32 -11.79
N ILE A 128 0.80 20.98 -12.75
CA ILE A 128 0.75 22.44 -12.90
C ILE A 128 -0.36 22.76 -13.90
N THR A 129 -1.31 23.60 -13.50
CA THR A 129 -2.41 24.01 -14.36
C THR A 129 -2.02 25.13 -15.33
N GLY A 130 -2.80 25.36 -16.37
CA GLY A 130 -2.67 26.52 -17.28
C GLY A 130 -2.70 27.88 -16.57
N GLU A 131 -3.36 27.95 -15.41
CA GLU A 131 -3.43 29.13 -14.55
C GLU A 131 -2.22 29.29 -13.62
N GLY A 132 -1.29 28.32 -13.63
CA GLY A 132 -0.07 28.34 -12.82
C GLY A 132 -0.29 27.95 -11.36
N HIS A 133 -1.21 27.01 -11.11
CA HIS A 133 -1.50 26.44 -9.80
C HIS A 133 -1.10 24.97 -9.73
N LEU A 134 -0.80 24.47 -8.53
CA LEU A 134 -0.63 23.04 -8.26
C LEU A 134 -1.97 22.38 -7.97
N LEU A 135 -2.21 21.23 -8.59
CA LEU A 135 -3.42 20.43 -8.36
C LEU A 135 -3.03 18.95 -8.26
N ALA A 136 -3.44 18.28 -7.19
CA ALA A 136 -3.34 16.84 -7.09
C ALA A 136 -4.49 16.22 -7.91
N VAL A 137 -4.18 15.66 -9.07
CA VAL A 137 -5.20 15.05 -9.95
C VAL A 137 -5.52 13.64 -9.49
N ASP A 138 -4.52 12.91 -9.02
CA ASP A 138 -4.71 11.58 -8.43
C ASP A 138 -3.82 11.42 -7.20
N ALA A 139 -4.31 10.68 -6.21
CA ALA A 139 -3.60 10.39 -4.98
C ALA A 139 -3.96 9.02 -4.42
N LYS A 140 -2.95 8.27 -4.02
CA LYS A 140 -3.06 7.00 -3.32
C LYS A 140 -2.51 7.12 -1.91
N LEU A 141 -3.24 6.60 -0.94
CA LEU A 141 -2.85 6.59 0.46
C LEU A 141 -2.91 5.16 1.00
N ASN A 142 -1.87 4.72 1.69
CA ASN A 142 -1.89 3.50 2.48
C ASN A 142 -1.81 3.88 3.97
N LEU A 143 -2.68 3.34 4.79
CA LEU A 143 -2.67 3.55 6.24
C LEU A 143 -1.77 2.52 6.94
N ASP A 144 -1.39 2.76 8.19
CA ASP A 144 -0.86 1.72 9.08
C ASP A 144 -2.01 1.04 9.82
N ASP A 145 -2.29 -0.22 9.47
CA ASP A 145 -3.35 -1.02 10.08
C ASP A 145 -3.20 -1.13 11.61
N ASN A 146 -1.97 -1.08 12.13
CA ASN A 146 -1.71 -1.13 13.57
C ASN A 146 -2.18 0.13 14.30
N ALA A 147 -2.43 1.24 13.59
CA ALA A 147 -2.89 2.49 14.15
C ALA A 147 -4.41 2.71 14.00
N LEU A 148 -5.12 1.86 13.25
CA LEU A 148 -6.55 2.06 12.98
C LEU A 148 -7.43 2.08 14.25
N PHE A 149 -6.99 1.45 15.34
CA PHE A 149 -7.72 1.46 16.62
C PHE A 149 -7.94 2.88 17.19
N ARG A 150 -7.13 3.86 16.79
CA ARG A 150 -7.25 5.28 17.20
C ARG A 150 -7.81 6.19 16.10
N HIS A 151 -8.16 5.63 14.94
CA HIS A 151 -8.69 6.35 13.77
C HIS A 151 -10.00 5.74 13.28
N SER A 152 -11.04 5.79 14.12
CA SER A 152 -12.33 5.13 13.84
C SER A 152 -13.01 5.61 12.55
N GLU A 153 -12.83 6.87 12.16
CA GLU A 153 -13.39 7.42 10.92
C GLU A 153 -12.71 6.83 9.69
N LEU A 154 -11.38 6.64 9.74
CA LEU A 154 -10.61 6.02 8.65
C LEU A 154 -10.88 4.52 8.57
N ALA A 155 -10.97 3.85 9.73
CA ALA A 155 -11.34 2.43 9.79
C ALA A 155 -12.72 2.17 9.16
N ALA A 156 -13.65 3.12 9.26
CA ALA A 156 -14.97 3.03 8.64
C ALA A 156 -14.96 3.21 7.11
N MET A 157 -13.86 3.72 6.53
CA MET A 157 -13.70 3.83 5.07
C MET A 157 -13.26 2.53 4.40
N PHE A 158 -12.94 1.48 5.18
CA PHE A 158 -12.57 0.18 4.64
C PHE A 158 -13.68 -0.40 3.77
N ASP A 159 -13.34 -0.69 2.50
CA ASP A 159 -14.25 -1.31 1.54
C ASP A 159 -13.86 -2.77 1.31
N PRO A 160 -14.51 -3.74 1.99
CA PRO A 160 -14.18 -5.15 1.85
C PRO A 160 -14.50 -5.72 0.46
N THR A 161 -15.22 -4.99 -0.40
CA THR A 161 -15.51 -5.44 -1.78
C THR A 161 -14.30 -5.32 -2.70
N GLN A 162 -13.28 -4.56 -2.29
CA GLN A 162 -12.04 -4.39 -3.04
C GLN A 162 -10.95 -5.40 -2.62
N GLU A 163 -11.23 -6.21 -1.61
CA GLU A 163 -10.30 -7.19 -1.04
C GLU A 163 -10.69 -8.63 -1.45
N ASP A 164 -9.78 -9.57 -1.27
CA ASP A 164 -10.10 -11.00 -1.39
C ASP A 164 -11.10 -11.41 -0.28
N GLU A 165 -12.24 -11.99 -0.66
CA GLU A 165 -13.30 -12.40 0.27
C GLU A 165 -12.79 -13.34 1.38
N THR A 166 -11.83 -14.20 1.04
CA THR A 166 -11.19 -15.18 1.92
C THR A 166 -10.31 -14.47 2.96
N GLU A 167 -9.56 -13.45 2.53
CA GLU A 167 -8.73 -12.62 3.42
C GLU A 167 -9.59 -11.82 4.39
N VAL A 168 -10.68 -11.21 3.91
CA VAL A 168 -11.67 -10.50 4.74
C VAL A 168 -12.28 -11.42 5.80
N VAL A 169 -12.62 -12.66 5.43
CA VAL A 169 -13.15 -13.64 6.39
C VAL A 169 -12.08 -14.05 7.40
N ALA A 170 -10.84 -14.29 6.97
CA ALA A 170 -9.72 -14.64 7.84
C ALA A 170 -9.43 -13.55 8.88
N GLN A 171 -9.45 -12.28 8.46
CA GLN A 171 -9.20 -11.13 9.32
C GLN A 171 -10.18 -11.06 10.51
N LYS A 172 -11.46 -11.43 10.31
CA LYS A 172 -12.48 -11.46 11.39
C LYS A 172 -12.14 -12.43 12.52
N TYR A 173 -11.31 -13.43 12.24
CA TYR A 173 -10.85 -14.42 13.22
C TYR A 173 -9.43 -14.12 13.72
N GLY A 174 -8.84 -12.99 13.32
CA GLY A 174 -7.45 -12.62 13.63
C GLY A 174 -6.44 -13.55 12.99
N LEU A 175 -6.74 -14.05 11.79
CA LEU A 175 -5.86 -14.87 10.97
C LEU A 175 -5.25 -14.00 9.86
N ASN A 176 -3.94 -14.13 9.64
CA ASN A 176 -3.30 -13.52 8.48
C ASN A 176 -3.30 -14.54 7.35
N TYR A 177 -4.15 -14.35 6.35
CA TYR A 177 -4.30 -15.24 5.21
C TYR A 177 -4.01 -14.49 3.92
N ILE A 178 -3.35 -15.13 2.95
CA ILE A 178 -3.20 -14.61 1.58
C ILE A 178 -3.46 -15.75 0.61
N THR A 179 -4.30 -15.51 -0.39
CA THR A 179 -4.62 -16.49 -1.44
C THR A 179 -3.48 -16.61 -2.45
N LEU A 180 -3.11 -17.83 -2.84
CA LEU A 180 -2.13 -18.12 -3.90
C LEU A 180 -2.70 -19.13 -4.91
N ASP A 181 -2.07 -19.25 -6.09
CA ASP A 181 -2.56 -20.11 -7.17
C ASP A 181 -1.97 -21.55 -7.14
N GLY A 182 -1.99 -22.19 -5.97
CA GLY A 182 -1.41 -23.51 -5.75
C GLY A 182 -2.40 -24.61 -5.36
N GLU A 183 -1.87 -25.79 -5.04
CA GLU A 183 -2.66 -26.97 -4.67
C GLU A 183 -2.37 -27.48 -3.25
N VAL A 184 -1.25 -27.05 -2.64
CA VAL A 184 -0.83 -27.45 -1.30
C VAL A 184 -1.07 -26.28 -0.35
N ALA A 185 -2.14 -26.35 0.43
CA ALA A 185 -2.41 -25.35 1.45
C ALA A 185 -1.47 -25.51 2.65
N CYS A 186 -1.15 -24.42 3.33
CA CYS A 186 -0.38 -24.47 4.57
C CYS A 186 -1.12 -23.78 5.73
N MET A 187 -0.91 -24.29 6.94
CA MET A 187 -1.37 -23.69 8.20
C MET A 187 -0.20 -23.70 9.18
N VAL A 188 0.24 -22.50 9.58
CA VAL A 188 1.51 -22.34 10.31
C VAL A 188 1.36 -21.31 11.42
N ASN A 189 2.07 -21.49 12.54
CA ASN A 189 2.14 -20.49 13.60
C ASN A 189 3.41 -19.64 13.48
N GLY A 190 3.25 -18.38 13.10
CA GLY A 190 4.29 -17.39 12.91
C GLY A 190 4.60 -17.12 11.43
N ALA A 191 4.50 -15.85 11.03
CA ALA A 191 4.71 -15.41 9.65
C ALA A 191 6.04 -15.88 9.01
N GLY A 192 7.14 -15.84 9.78
CA GLY A 192 8.45 -16.29 9.29
C GLY A 192 8.48 -17.79 8.96
N LEU A 193 7.84 -18.61 9.79
CA LEU A 193 7.72 -20.05 9.55
C LEU A 193 6.74 -20.34 8.42
N ALA A 194 5.67 -19.54 8.29
CA ALA A 194 4.70 -19.66 7.21
C ALA A 194 5.38 -19.44 5.84
N MET A 195 6.17 -18.37 5.71
CA MET A 195 6.99 -18.12 4.51
C MET A 195 7.96 -19.27 4.22
N ALA A 196 8.73 -19.72 5.23
CA ALA A 196 9.66 -20.84 5.06
C ALA A 196 8.97 -22.15 4.67
N THR A 197 7.74 -22.37 5.12
CA THR A 197 6.94 -23.57 4.79
C THR A 197 6.50 -23.52 3.33
N MET A 198 6.07 -22.36 2.83
CA MET A 198 5.73 -22.18 1.41
C MET A 198 6.96 -22.38 0.52
N ASP A 199 8.11 -21.81 0.90
CA ASP A 199 9.36 -22.00 0.17
C ASP A 199 9.77 -23.47 0.11
N LEU A 200 9.60 -24.21 1.21
CA LEU A 200 9.86 -25.65 1.25
C LEU A 200 8.92 -26.43 0.32
N ILE A 201 7.62 -26.12 0.33
CA ILE A 201 6.64 -26.73 -0.58
C ILE A 201 7.10 -26.52 -2.03
N GLN A 202 7.45 -25.30 -2.40
CA GLN A 202 7.88 -24.96 -3.76
C GLN A 202 9.19 -25.65 -4.13
N LYS A 203 10.17 -25.67 -3.21
CA LYS A 203 11.46 -26.33 -3.39
C LYS A 203 11.33 -27.83 -3.65
N GLU A 204 10.38 -28.50 -2.99
CA GLU A 204 10.10 -29.92 -3.17
C GLU A 204 9.13 -30.21 -4.34
N GLY A 205 8.83 -29.20 -5.17
CA GLY A 205 8.06 -29.34 -6.41
C GLY A 205 6.54 -29.23 -6.24
N GLY A 206 6.05 -28.86 -5.06
CA GLY A 206 4.65 -28.50 -4.84
C GLY A 206 4.34 -27.05 -5.22
N SER A 207 3.07 -26.67 -5.21
CA SER A 207 2.61 -25.29 -5.38
C SER A 207 1.84 -24.84 -4.13
N PRO A 208 2.34 -23.84 -3.37
CA PRO A 208 1.63 -23.36 -2.19
C PRO A 208 0.31 -22.67 -2.60
N ALA A 209 -0.80 -23.09 -2.00
CA ALA A 209 -2.14 -22.58 -2.30
C ALA A 209 -2.51 -21.34 -1.47
N ASN A 210 -1.82 -21.11 -0.36
CA ASN A 210 -2.05 -19.97 0.50
C ASN A 210 -0.84 -19.69 1.40
N PHE A 211 -0.77 -18.46 1.90
CA PHE A 211 -0.11 -18.14 3.15
C PHE A 211 -1.15 -18.14 4.27
N LEU A 212 -0.83 -18.73 5.42
CA LEU A 212 -1.66 -18.60 6.62
C LEU A 212 -0.83 -18.66 7.89
N ASP A 213 -0.88 -17.57 8.65
CA ASP A 213 -0.36 -17.46 10.01
C ASP A 213 -1.50 -17.45 11.04
N VAL A 214 -1.57 -18.49 11.88
CA VAL A 214 -2.55 -18.62 12.98
C VAL A 214 -2.10 -17.95 14.30
N GLY A 215 -0.90 -17.36 14.32
CA GLY A 215 -0.30 -16.69 15.47
C GLY A 215 0.16 -17.64 16.58
N GLY A 216 0.85 -17.10 17.59
CA GLY A 216 1.44 -17.88 18.68
C GLY A 216 0.45 -18.48 19.69
N GLY A 217 -0.75 -17.89 19.83
CA GLY A 217 -1.80 -18.34 20.75
C GLY A 217 -2.91 -19.12 20.03
N THR A 218 -2.54 -20.24 19.39
CA THR A 218 -3.43 -21.00 18.53
C THR A 218 -4.50 -21.75 19.34
N THR A 219 -5.77 -21.32 19.28
CA THR A 219 -6.90 -22.01 19.90
C THR A 219 -7.57 -23.00 18.94
N ALA A 220 -8.28 -24.00 19.49
CA ALA A 220 -9.03 -24.97 18.68
C ALA A 220 -10.04 -24.29 17.73
N ASP A 221 -10.70 -23.22 18.18
CA ASP A 221 -11.66 -22.47 17.37
C ASP A 221 -10.98 -21.78 16.18
N ARG A 222 -9.83 -21.13 16.40
CA ARG A 222 -9.06 -20.51 15.31
C ARG A 222 -8.59 -21.51 14.27
N VAL A 223 -8.14 -22.69 14.73
CA VAL A 223 -7.74 -23.79 13.83
C VAL A 223 -8.93 -24.29 13.02
N ALA A 224 -10.10 -24.44 13.66
CA ALA A 224 -11.30 -24.86 12.96
C ALA A 224 -11.72 -23.86 11.86
N GLU A 225 -11.69 -22.56 12.14
CA GLU A 225 -11.97 -21.53 11.13
C GLU A 225 -10.92 -21.53 10.01
N ALA A 226 -9.64 -21.64 10.36
CA ALA A 226 -8.56 -21.76 9.40
C ALA A 226 -8.76 -22.95 8.43
N PHE A 227 -9.19 -24.11 8.91
CA PHE A 227 -9.52 -25.25 8.05
C PHE A 227 -10.73 -24.98 7.16
N LYS A 228 -11.78 -24.32 7.66
CA LYS A 228 -12.95 -23.97 6.83
C LYS A 228 -12.57 -23.04 5.69
N ILE A 229 -11.70 -22.07 5.96
CA ILE A 229 -11.16 -21.14 4.98
C ILE A 229 -10.36 -21.90 3.91
N ILE A 230 -9.36 -22.69 4.30
CA ILE A 230 -8.55 -23.50 3.37
C ILE A 230 -9.42 -24.42 2.50
N LEU A 231 -10.38 -25.12 3.10
CA LEU A 231 -11.23 -26.10 2.39
C LEU A 231 -12.32 -25.46 1.51
N SER A 232 -12.49 -24.13 1.60
CA SER A 232 -13.39 -23.41 0.70
C SER A 232 -12.82 -23.36 -0.72
N ASP A 233 -11.49 -23.27 -0.85
CA ASP A 233 -10.78 -23.33 -2.12
C ASP A 233 -10.78 -24.76 -2.70
N LYS A 234 -11.28 -24.89 -3.93
CA LYS A 234 -11.38 -26.16 -4.65
C LYS A 234 -10.08 -26.61 -5.31
N LYS A 235 -9.09 -25.72 -5.43
CA LYS A 235 -7.76 -26.04 -5.96
C LYS A 235 -6.92 -26.83 -4.95
N VAL A 236 -7.20 -26.65 -3.65
CA VAL A 236 -6.49 -27.32 -2.57
C VAL A 236 -6.71 -28.84 -2.62
N LYS A 237 -5.61 -29.59 -2.75
CA LYS A 237 -5.59 -31.07 -2.76
C LYS A 237 -4.96 -31.66 -1.51
N SER A 238 -4.11 -30.91 -0.83
CA SER A 238 -3.47 -31.33 0.42
C SER A 238 -3.25 -30.13 1.34
N ILE A 239 -3.17 -30.40 2.64
CA ILE A 239 -2.92 -29.39 3.67
C ILE A 239 -1.69 -29.81 4.46
N LEU A 240 -0.68 -28.93 4.50
CA LEU A 240 0.48 -29.06 5.36
C LEU A 240 0.29 -28.20 6.62
N VAL A 241 0.10 -28.87 7.76
CA VAL A 241 0.06 -28.20 9.07
C VAL A 241 1.46 -28.24 9.67
N ASN A 242 2.08 -27.07 9.86
CA ASN A 242 3.42 -26.95 10.42
C ASN A 242 3.36 -26.07 11.67
N ILE A 243 3.24 -26.70 12.84
CA ILE A 243 3.18 -26.01 14.13
C ILE A 243 4.46 -26.27 14.90
N PHE A 244 5.24 -25.22 15.16
CA PHE A 244 6.42 -25.29 16.00
C PHE A 244 6.07 -24.88 17.44
N GLY A 245 6.29 -25.78 18.40
CA GLY A 245 5.83 -25.62 19.78
C GLY A 245 6.51 -24.49 20.55
N GLY A 246 5.68 -23.64 21.18
CA GLY A 246 6.02 -22.61 22.18
C GLY A 246 5.01 -22.66 23.35
N ILE A 247 4.91 -21.61 24.17
CA ILE A 247 3.82 -21.54 25.18
C ILE A 247 2.50 -21.42 24.44
N VAL A 248 1.71 -22.50 24.44
CA VAL A 248 0.34 -22.57 23.93
C VAL A 248 -0.64 -22.11 25.01
#